data_AF-A0A3M7P645-F1
#
_entry.id   AF-A0A3M7P645-F1
#
_cell.length_a   1.000
_cell.length_b   1.000
_cell.length_c   1.000
_cell.angle_alpha   90.00
_cell.angle_beta   90.00
_cell.angle_gamma   90.00
#
_symmetry.space_group_name_H-M   'P 1'
#
loop_
_entity.id
_entity.type
_entity.pdbx_description
1 polymer ?
#
loop_
_entity_poly.entity_id
_entity_poly.type
_entity_poly.pdbx_seq_one_letter_code
_entity_poly.pdbx_strand_id
1 'polypeptide(L)'
;SRGDSMALEMEVFEPDMSVAIFSKNFKPVGTRFLTLKDFNEFLPTFAVQNNGEEFEMNVYWHTVVSMPPHFNVRNPEDWCYPEGTKIDPRDKAFVLPHHYDHSVCLQAPYSLHHKYNHFEIVLSDDFDKNNPPPAIALCTACPFDPPPVSQFKQDYLRFWPTGE
;
A
#
# COMPACT_ATOMS: atom_id res chain seq x y z
N SER A 1 -7.22 -13.00 4.92
CA SER A 1 -6.95 -14.33 4.37
C SER A 1 -6.29 -14.19 3.02
N ARG A 2 -5.80 -15.30 2.49
CA ARG A 2 -5.24 -15.33 1.14
C ARG A 2 -6.22 -14.73 0.14
N GLY A 3 -5.71 -13.87 -0.73
CA GLY A 3 -6.50 -13.17 -1.74
C GLY A 3 -7.24 -11.94 -1.24
N ASP A 4 -7.19 -11.62 0.06
CA ASP A 4 -7.67 -10.32 0.52
C ASP A 4 -6.81 -9.21 -0.09
N SER A 5 -7.48 -8.14 -0.53
CA SER A 5 -6.85 -7.01 -1.18
C SER A 5 -7.09 -5.70 -0.46
N MET A 6 -6.14 -4.79 -0.59
CA MET A 6 -6.29 -3.40 -0.16
C MET A 6 -5.83 -2.48 -1.27
N ALA A 7 -6.55 -1.38 -1.42
CA ALA A 7 -6.35 -0.47 -2.51
C ALA A 7 -6.36 0.97 -2.04
N LEU A 8 -5.54 1.79 -2.71
CA LEU A 8 -5.52 3.23 -2.67
C LEU A 8 -5.84 3.72 -4.07
N GLU A 9 -6.92 4.48 -4.20
CA GLU A 9 -7.33 5.11 -5.45
C GLU A 9 -7.36 6.62 -5.31
N MET A 10 -6.96 7.33 -6.36
CA MET A 10 -7.11 8.77 -6.51
C MET A 10 -8.20 9.04 -7.55
N GLU A 11 -9.37 9.49 -7.11
CA GLU A 11 -10.48 9.78 -8.02
C GLU A 11 -10.40 11.19 -8.61
N VAL A 12 -9.91 12.15 -7.83
CA VAL A 12 -9.89 13.56 -8.18
C VAL A 12 -8.44 14.05 -8.13
N PHE A 13 -7.97 14.66 -9.22
CA PHE A 13 -6.68 15.34 -9.33
C PHE A 13 -6.89 16.83 -9.62
N GLU A 14 -7.50 17.57 -8.69
CA GLU A 14 -7.65 19.02 -8.84
C GLU A 14 -6.46 19.75 -8.19
N PRO A 15 -6.03 20.89 -8.75
CA PRO A 15 -4.87 21.66 -8.25
C PRO A 15 -4.95 22.02 -6.76
N ASP A 16 -6.17 22.16 -6.25
CA ASP A 16 -6.42 22.58 -4.87
C ASP A 16 -6.83 21.41 -3.95
N MET A 17 -7.35 20.32 -4.53
CA MET A 17 -7.84 19.20 -3.74
C MET A 17 -7.89 17.91 -4.56
N SER A 18 -7.23 16.89 -4.05
CA SER A 18 -7.35 15.53 -4.57
C SER A 18 -8.02 14.63 -3.55
N VAL A 19 -8.68 13.57 -4.00
CA VAL A 19 -9.43 12.65 -3.13
C VAL A 19 -8.83 11.26 -3.24
N ALA A 20 -8.32 10.76 -2.11
CA ALA A 20 -7.82 9.41 -1.95
C ALA A 20 -8.93 8.53 -1.35
N ILE A 21 -9.22 7.39 -1.97
CA ILE A 21 -10.16 6.38 -1.49
C ILE A 21 -9.36 5.15 -1.11
N PHE A 22 -9.60 4.66 0.09
CA PHE A 22 -9.04 3.43 0.59
C PHE A 22 -10.10 2.34 0.50
N SER A 23 -9.74 1.19 -0.07
CA SER A 23 -10.64 0.05 -0.24
C SER A 23 -10.03 -1.21 0.35
N LYS A 24 -10.89 -2.10 0.86
CA LYS A 24 -10.56 -3.47 1.25
C LYS A 24 -11.49 -4.41 0.49
N ASN A 25 -10.95 -5.39 -0.23
CA ASN A 25 -11.73 -6.34 -1.04
C ASN A 25 -12.76 -5.63 -1.93
N PHE A 26 -12.29 -4.61 -2.66
CA PHE A 26 -13.11 -3.74 -3.54
C PHE A 26 -14.23 -2.93 -2.84
N LYS A 27 -14.27 -2.91 -1.51
CA LYS A 27 -15.22 -2.10 -0.74
C LYS A 27 -14.51 -0.88 -0.15
N PRO A 28 -15.03 0.34 -0.33
CA PRO A 28 -14.44 1.52 0.27
C PRO A 28 -14.54 1.43 1.80
N VAL A 29 -13.42 1.67 2.47
CA VAL A 29 -13.28 1.65 3.93
C VAL A 29 -12.85 3.00 4.50
N GLY A 30 -12.38 3.92 3.65
CA GLY A 30 -11.99 5.25 4.06
C GLY A 30 -11.79 6.20 2.89
N THR A 31 -11.80 7.49 3.20
CA THR A 31 -11.54 8.56 2.23
C THR A 31 -10.70 9.64 2.88
N ARG A 32 -9.82 10.25 2.10
CA ARG A 32 -8.97 11.35 2.52
C ARG A 32 -8.90 12.44 1.47
N PHE A 33 -9.02 13.68 1.94
CA PHE A 33 -8.76 14.85 1.11
C PHE A 33 -7.28 15.22 1.21
N LEU A 34 -6.64 15.34 0.05
CA LEU A 34 -5.25 15.73 -0.09
C LEU A 34 -5.18 17.12 -0.71
N THR A 35 -4.36 18.00 -0.16
CA THR A 35 -4.19 19.38 -0.64
C THR A 35 -2.77 19.64 -1.15
N LEU A 36 -2.01 18.57 -1.45
CA LEU A 36 -0.72 18.69 -2.13
C LEU A 36 -0.95 19.20 -3.55
N LYS A 37 -0.14 20.20 -3.92
CA LYS A 37 -0.21 20.86 -5.22
C LYS A 37 0.64 20.16 -6.28
N ASP A 38 1.72 19.51 -5.86
CA ASP A 38 2.57 18.73 -6.76
C ASP A 38 2.16 17.26 -6.72
N PHE A 39 1.51 16.79 -7.79
CA PHE A 39 1.07 15.40 -7.90
C PHE A 39 2.25 14.44 -8.06
N ASN A 40 3.46 14.90 -8.37
CA ASN A 40 4.66 14.06 -8.37
C ASN A 40 5.05 13.61 -6.95
N GLU A 41 4.51 14.25 -5.91
CA GLU A 41 4.75 13.88 -4.51
C GLU A 41 3.74 12.83 -4.00
N PHE A 42 2.71 12.46 -4.78
CA PHE A 42 1.76 11.40 -4.43
C PHE A 42 2.35 10.01 -4.65
N LEU A 43 3.41 9.70 -3.93
CA LEU A 43 4.07 8.40 -3.98
C LEU A 43 3.30 7.41 -3.08
N PRO A 44 2.63 6.39 -3.66
CA PRO A 44 2.02 5.32 -2.87
C PRO A 44 3.07 4.71 -1.97
N THR A 45 2.78 4.70 -0.68
CA THR A 45 3.60 4.02 0.30
C THR A 45 2.69 3.12 1.08
N PHE A 46 3.15 1.93 1.40
CA PHE A 46 2.45 1.10 2.36
C PHE A 46 3.39 0.68 3.48
N ALA A 47 2.88 0.71 4.70
CA ALA A 47 3.62 0.30 5.89
C ALA A 47 3.08 -1.04 6.36
N VAL A 48 3.97 -2.01 6.60
CA VAL A 48 3.62 -3.36 7.06
C VAL A 48 4.30 -3.66 8.37
N GLN A 49 3.57 -4.27 9.29
CA GLN A 49 4.13 -4.92 10.48
C GLN A 49 3.70 -6.38 10.47
N ASN A 50 4.67 -7.28 10.33
CA ASN A 50 4.46 -8.72 10.10
C ASN A 50 4.30 -9.56 11.39
N ASN A 51 4.14 -8.91 12.55
CA ASN A 51 3.90 -9.55 13.84
C ASN A 51 4.90 -10.68 14.20
N GLY A 52 6.12 -10.67 13.65
CA GLY A 52 7.16 -11.67 13.91
C GLY A 52 7.12 -12.90 12.99
N GLU A 53 6.19 -12.97 12.04
CA GLU A 53 6.08 -14.06 11.06
C GLU A 53 6.53 -13.60 9.66
N GLU A 54 7.14 -14.50 8.88
CA GLU A 54 7.41 -14.22 7.47
C GLU A 54 6.09 -14.16 6.71
N PHE A 55 5.98 -13.20 5.79
CA PHE A 55 4.77 -12.97 5.02
C PHE A 55 5.12 -12.50 3.61
N GLU A 56 4.33 -12.97 2.65
CA GLU A 56 4.45 -12.66 1.23
C GLU A 56 3.28 -11.81 0.71
N MET A 57 3.59 -10.78 -0.07
CA MET A 57 2.59 -9.95 -0.73
C MET A 57 2.91 -9.65 -2.19
N ASN A 58 1.83 -9.58 -2.95
CA ASN A 58 1.85 -9.09 -4.32
C ASN A 58 1.34 -7.66 -4.37
N VAL A 59 1.98 -6.87 -5.24
CA VAL A 59 1.67 -5.46 -5.42
C VAL A 59 1.28 -5.22 -6.86
N TYR A 60 0.15 -4.55 -7.06
CA TYR A 60 -0.47 -4.33 -8.36
C TYR A 60 -0.78 -2.85 -8.56
N TRP A 61 -0.71 -2.42 -9.82
CA TRP A 61 -1.16 -1.09 -10.22
C TRP A 61 -2.21 -1.28 -11.30
N HIS A 62 -3.39 -0.72 -11.05
CA HIS A 62 -4.51 -0.83 -11.94
C HIS A 62 -4.86 0.55 -12.49
N THR A 63 -5.37 0.56 -13.71
CA THR A 63 -6.16 1.69 -14.21
C THR A 63 -7.61 1.42 -13.84
N VAL A 64 -8.37 2.41 -13.37
CA VAL A 64 -9.78 2.30 -12.89
C VAL A 64 -10.78 1.73 -13.91
N VAL A 65 -10.36 1.49 -15.16
CA VAL A 65 -11.14 0.69 -16.10
C VAL A 65 -11.11 -0.76 -15.64
N SER A 66 -12.29 -1.36 -15.45
CA SER A 66 -12.60 -2.72 -14.98
C SER A 66 -11.87 -3.84 -15.73
N MET A 67 -10.56 -3.87 -15.64
CA MET A 67 -9.70 -4.81 -16.29
C MET A 67 -8.76 -5.42 -15.24
N PRO A 68 -8.44 -6.72 -15.37
CA PRO A 68 -7.40 -7.36 -14.58
C PRO A 68 -6.10 -6.53 -14.66
N PRO A 69 -5.21 -6.62 -13.65
CA PRO A 69 -4.03 -5.77 -13.58
C PRO A 69 -3.27 -5.83 -14.89
N HIS A 70 -3.25 -4.74 -15.64
CA HIS A 70 -2.61 -4.73 -16.96
C HIS A 70 -1.09 -4.82 -16.84
N PHE A 71 -0.54 -4.47 -15.68
CA PHE A 71 0.88 -4.45 -15.43
C PHE A 71 1.15 -4.84 -13.97
N ASN A 72 1.96 -5.89 -13.80
CA ASN A 72 2.73 -6.12 -12.58
C ASN A 72 3.76 -4.98 -12.56
N VAL A 73 3.41 -3.82 -11.98
CA VAL A 73 4.13 -2.58 -12.34
C VAL A 73 5.51 -2.59 -11.71
N ARG A 74 6.43 -2.94 -12.62
CA ARG A 74 7.86 -2.66 -12.67
C ARG A 74 8.55 -3.17 -11.43
N ASN A 75 8.91 -4.46 -11.51
CA ASN A 75 9.94 -5.13 -10.74
C ASN A 75 10.05 -4.62 -9.29
N PRO A 76 9.62 -5.37 -8.26
CA PRO A 76 9.77 -4.99 -6.86
C PRO A 76 11.17 -4.45 -6.50
N GLU A 77 12.20 -4.84 -7.26
CA GLU A 77 13.59 -4.34 -7.16
C GLU A 77 13.74 -2.82 -7.41
N ASP A 78 12.81 -2.19 -8.13
CA ASP A 78 12.78 -0.75 -8.41
C ASP A 78 12.14 0.06 -7.28
N TRP A 79 11.55 -0.62 -6.28
CA TRP A 79 10.88 0.04 -5.17
C TRP A 79 11.85 0.52 -4.10
N CYS A 80 11.40 1.50 -3.32
CA CYS A 80 12.12 1.93 -2.13
C CYS A 80 11.66 1.08 -0.93
N TYR A 81 12.57 0.28 -0.38
CA TYR A 81 12.30 -0.61 0.75
C TYR A 81 13.53 -0.74 1.67
N PRO A 82 13.35 -1.10 2.95
CA PRO A 82 14.48 -1.21 3.87
C PRO A 82 15.34 -2.43 3.59
N GLU A 83 16.61 -2.34 3.98
CA GLU A 83 17.56 -3.43 3.93
C GLU A 83 17.02 -4.66 4.69
N GLY A 84 17.14 -5.84 4.07
CA GLY A 84 16.61 -7.10 4.59
C GLY A 84 15.30 -7.56 3.95
N THR A 85 14.56 -6.66 3.28
CA THR A 85 13.39 -7.05 2.47
C THR A 85 13.88 -7.89 1.29
N LYS A 86 13.27 -9.05 1.09
CA LYS A 86 13.59 -9.95 -0.03
C LYS A 86 12.50 -9.86 -1.08
N ILE A 87 12.85 -10.26 -2.30
CA ILE A 87 11.93 -10.35 -3.42
C ILE A 87 11.94 -11.79 -3.91
N ASP A 88 10.78 -12.42 -3.97
CA ASP A 88 10.67 -13.72 -4.64
C ASP A 88 10.88 -13.50 -6.16
N PRO A 89 11.92 -14.11 -6.76
CA PRO A 89 12.22 -13.90 -8.17
C PRO A 89 11.18 -14.52 -9.13
N ARG A 90 10.37 -15.49 -8.67
CA ARG A 90 9.35 -16.17 -9.48
C ARG A 90 8.07 -15.36 -9.54
N ASP A 91 7.55 -15.01 -8.38
CA ASP A 91 6.24 -14.36 -8.27
C ASP A 91 6.35 -12.84 -8.22
N LYS A 92 7.58 -12.31 -8.12
CA LYS A 92 7.85 -10.87 -7.97
C LYS A 92 7.06 -10.30 -6.78
N ALA A 93 7.05 -11.07 -5.70
CA ALA A 93 6.41 -10.72 -4.44
C ALA A 93 7.45 -10.19 -3.44
N PHE A 94 7.02 -9.28 -2.57
CA PHE A 94 7.83 -8.87 -1.43
C PHE A 94 7.72 -9.93 -0.33
N VAL A 95 8.88 -10.36 0.17
CA VAL A 95 9.00 -11.28 1.30
C VAL A 95 9.62 -10.52 2.47
N LEU A 96 8.81 -10.32 3.51
CA LEU A 96 9.24 -9.65 4.73
C LEU A 96 9.72 -10.68 5.76
N PRO A 97 11.03 -10.76 6.08
CA PRO A 97 11.55 -11.73 7.04
C PRO A 97 11.03 -11.51 8.47
N HIS A 98 11.08 -12.58 9.27
CA HIS A 98 10.68 -12.67 10.68
C HIS A 98 11.22 -11.60 11.65
N HIS A 99 12.19 -10.76 11.26
CA HIS A 99 13.00 -9.95 12.19
C HIS A 99 12.65 -8.46 12.23
N TYR A 100 11.56 -8.03 11.60
CA TYR A 100 11.15 -6.63 11.67
C TYR A 100 10.32 -6.36 12.94
N ASP A 101 10.99 -5.87 13.98
CA ASP A 101 10.35 -5.41 15.22
C ASP A 101 9.56 -4.08 15.04
N HIS A 102 9.61 -3.49 13.84
CA HIS A 102 9.03 -2.20 13.50
C HIS A 102 8.31 -2.24 12.14
N SER A 103 7.45 -1.24 11.89
CA SER A 103 6.76 -1.12 10.61
C SER A 103 7.76 -0.85 9.48
N VAL A 104 7.70 -1.68 8.44
CA VAL A 104 8.47 -1.54 7.20
C VAL A 104 7.66 -0.74 6.21
N CYS A 105 8.24 0.31 5.63
CA CYS A 105 7.61 1.07 4.56
C CYS A 105 8.14 0.59 3.20
N LEU A 106 7.22 0.25 2.30
CA LEU A 106 7.49 -0.07 0.91
C LEU A 106 6.84 1.04 0.07
N GLN A 107 7.67 1.82 -0.62
CA GLN A 107 7.25 2.99 -1.37
C GLN A 107 7.47 2.77 -2.86
N ALA A 108 6.44 3.07 -3.62
CA ALA A 108 6.47 2.93 -5.05
C ALA A 108 7.38 4.01 -5.69
N PRO A 109 8.11 3.68 -6.77
CA PRO A 109 9.04 4.62 -7.40
C PRO A 109 8.37 5.69 -8.27
N TYR A 110 7.05 5.61 -8.46
CA TYR A 110 6.27 6.53 -9.28
C TYR A 110 5.09 7.06 -8.50
N SER A 111 4.71 8.31 -8.80
CA SER A 111 3.54 8.92 -8.19
C SER A 111 2.24 8.46 -8.84
N LEU A 112 1.15 8.52 -8.09
CA LEU A 112 -0.19 8.42 -8.64
C LEU A 112 -0.45 9.62 -9.55
N HIS A 113 -1.06 9.34 -10.70
CA HIS A 113 -1.55 10.37 -11.60
C HIS A 113 -2.73 9.84 -12.40
N HIS A 114 -3.36 10.71 -13.19
CA HIS A 114 -4.57 10.41 -13.97
C HIS A 114 -4.53 9.12 -14.84
N LYS A 115 -3.36 8.55 -15.17
CA LYS A 115 -3.26 7.25 -15.90
C LYS A 115 -2.90 6.06 -14.99
N TYR A 116 -2.35 6.31 -13.81
CA TYR A 116 -2.00 5.31 -12.80
C TYR A 116 -2.50 5.84 -11.46
N ASN A 117 -3.82 5.79 -11.27
CA ASN A 117 -4.46 6.39 -10.13
C ASN A 117 -4.92 5.36 -9.10
N HIS A 118 -4.73 4.07 -9.35
CA HIS A 118 -5.15 3.01 -8.44
C HIS A 118 -4.00 2.04 -8.17
N PHE A 119 -3.70 1.89 -6.89
CA PHE A 119 -2.65 1.05 -6.33
C PHE A 119 -3.27 -0.02 -5.45
N GLU A 120 -2.95 -1.30 -5.65
CA GLU A 120 -3.53 -2.43 -4.90
C GLU A 120 -2.44 -3.37 -4.38
N ILE A 121 -2.68 -3.96 -3.22
CA ILE A 121 -1.88 -5.03 -2.64
C ILE A 121 -2.76 -6.23 -2.35
N VAL A 122 -2.25 -7.43 -2.59
CA VAL A 122 -2.96 -8.69 -2.34
C VAL A 122 -2.11 -9.58 -1.45
N LEU A 123 -2.73 -10.10 -0.40
CA LEU A 123 -2.08 -10.99 0.55
C LEU A 123 -1.99 -12.40 -0.04
N SER A 124 -0.79 -12.99 -0.07
CA SER A 124 -0.56 -14.34 -0.59
C SER A 124 -0.86 -15.43 0.43
N ASP A 125 -0.82 -15.09 1.72
CA ASP A 125 -0.87 -16.04 2.82
C ASP A 125 -2.23 -16.12 3.50
N ASP A 126 -2.51 -17.31 4.06
CA ASP A 126 -3.60 -17.53 4.98
C ASP A 126 -3.16 -17.23 6.42
N PHE A 127 -4.07 -16.62 7.17
CA PHE A 127 -3.83 -16.17 8.54
C PHE A 127 -4.82 -16.85 9.48
N ASP A 128 -4.32 -17.25 10.65
CA ASP A 128 -5.10 -17.90 11.69
C ASP A 128 -4.68 -17.41 13.09
N LYS A 129 -5.05 -18.13 14.15
CA LYS A 129 -4.71 -17.75 15.53
C LYS A 129 -3.21 -17.88 15.84
N ASN A 130 -2.50 -18.74 15.12
CA ASN A 130 -1.08 -18.99 15.28
C ASN A 130 -0.24 -18.15 14.30
N ASN A 131 -0.81 -17.77 13.16
CA ASN A 131 -0.23 -16.86 12.17
C ASN A 131 -1.11 -15.62 11.99
N PRO A 132 -1.01 -14.60 12.86
CA PRO A 132 -1.90 -13.43 12.82
C PRO A 132 -1.62 -12.56 11.58
N PRO A 133 -2.65 -11.95 10.98
CA PRO A 133 -2.47 -11.13 9.79
C PRO A 133 -1.62 -9.88 10.08
N PRO A 134 -0.80 -9.43 9.12
CA PRO A 134 0.00 -8.23 9.28
C PRO A 134 -0.89 -6.99 9.47
N ALA A 135 -0.40 -6.01 10.21
CA ALA A 135 -0.99 -4.68 10.18
C ALA A 135 -0.46 -3.94 8.96
N ILE A 136 -1.36 -3.43 8.11
CA ILE A 136 -0.98 -2.75 6.87
C ILE A 136 -1.58 -1.34 6.85
N ALA A 137 -0.78 -0.35 6.49
CA ALA A 137 -1.22 1.02 6.28
C ALA A 137 -0.99 1.38 4.82
N LEU A 138 -1.94 2.09 4.22
CA LEU A 138 -1.73 2.73 2.93
C LEU A 138 -1.56 4.23 3.19
N CYS A 139 -0.51 4.80 2.62
CA CYS A 139 -0.04 6.12 2.95
C CYS A 139 0.13 6.94 1.68
N THR A 140 -0.32 8.19 1.75
CA THR A 140 0.03 9.25 0.83
C THR A 140 0.58 10.43 1.63
N ALA A 141 1.41 11.26 1.01
CA ALA A 141 1.89 12.47 1.65
C ALA A 141 0.71 13.40 1.99
N CYS A 142 0.73 14.04 3.16
CA CYS A 142 -0.38 14.88 3.61
C CYS A 142 0.10 16.12 4.39
N PRO A 143 -0.40 17.32 4.06
CA PRO A 143 0.08 18.58 4.62
C PRO A 143 -0.61 19.00 5.93
N PHE A 144 -1.48 18.17 6.53
CA PHE A 144 -2.23 18.56 7.74
C PHE A 144 -1.39 18.59 9.04
N ASP A 145 -0.05 18.59 8.98
CA ASP A 145 0.85 19.09 10.04
C ASP A 145 2.12 19.70 9.40
N PRO A 146 2.57 20.92 9.81
CA PRO A 146 3.79 21.52 9.28
C PRO A 146 5.05 20.91 9.96
N PRO A 147 6.20 20.85 9.27
CA PRO A 147 7.35 20.03 9.66
C PRO A 147 8.19 20.68 10.79
N PRO A 148 9.05 19.88 11.46
CA PRO A 148 10.37 19.66 10.89
C PRO A 148 10.74 18.18 10.66
N VAL A 149 9.86 17.22 10.96
CA VAL A 149 10.20 15.79 10.93
C VAL A 149 9.01 14.96 10.43
N SER A 150 9.09 14.45 9.20
CA SER A 150 8.17 13.50 8.52
C SER A 150 6.84 14.06 7.96
N GLN A 151 6.64 13.91 6.64
CA GLN A 151 5.43 14.33 5.90
C GLN A 151 4.41 13.20 5.63
N PHE A 152 4.60 12.02 6.24
CA PHE A 152 3.65 10.91 6.09
C PHE A 152 2.73 10.85 7.31
N LYS A 153 1.53 11.42 7.22
CA LYS A 153 0.42 10.99 8.09
C LYS A 153 -0.08 9.65 7.54
N GLN A 154 0.23 8.58 8.25
CA GLN A 154 -0.10 7.21 7.87
C GLN A 154 -1.57 6.91 8.20
N ASP A 155 -2.39 6.55 7.20
CA ASP A 155 -3.73 6.02 7.45
C ASP A 155 -3.61 4.51 7.61
N TYR A 156 -3.78 4.03 8.83
CA TYR A 156 -3.64 2.61 9.14
C TYR A 156 -4.94 1.86 8.85
N LEU A 157 -4.87 0.84 8.01
CA LEU A 157 -5.91 -0.18 7.87
C LEU A 157 -5.47 -1.43 8.63
N ARG A 158 -5.64 -1.43 9.96
CA ARG A 158 -5.27 -2.59 10.75
C ARG A 158 -6.16 -3.78 10.41
N PHE A 159 -5.55 -4.86 9.94
CA PHE A 159 -6.24 -6.12 9.75
C PHE A 159 -6.63 -6.69 11.12
N TRP A 160 -7.92 -6.76 11.37
CA TRP A 160 -8.44 -7.66 12.37
C TRP A 160 -8.93 -8.90 11.63
N PRO A 161 -8.52 -10.12 12.05
CA PRO A 161 -9.23 -11.33 11.68
C PRO A 161 -10.57 -11.31 12.43
N THR A 162 -11.46 -10.38 12.11
CA THR A 162 -12.86 -10.50 12.48
C THR A 162 -13.40 -11.56 11.55
N GLY A 163 -13.62 -12.75 12.12
CA GLY A 163 -14.38 -13.79 11.44
C GLY A 163 -15.80 -13.31 11.22
N GLU A 164 -16.03 -12.70 10.06
CA GLU A 164 -17.29 -12.68 9.30
C GLU A 164 -16.97 -12.65 7.81
#